data_AF-A0A8T3UW52-F1
#
_entry.id   AF-A0A8T3UW52-F1
#
_cell.length_a   1.000
_cell.length_b   1.000
_cell.length_c   1.000
_cell.angle_alpha   90.00
_cell.angle_beta   90.00
_cell.angle_gamma   90.00
#
_symmetry.space_group_name_H-M   'P 1'
#
loop_
_entity.id
_entity.type
_entity.pdbx_description
1 polymer ?
#
loop_
_entity_poly.entity_id
_entity_poly.type
_entity_poly.pdbx_seq_one_letter_code
_entity_poly.pdbx_strand_id
1 'polypeptide(L)'
;MRSWRRTSLVIFLALLFACILLFAFSFVSSTPYTGQTVADTYNISVGQSMFDGDSILGHNRTIQVPLLGNFGFLSHQLLAFDLQGILMSLSTGVVPFDFTTVSGEGIDSYGNAEGIDGPGYLTFEGDKLSVKGPDTYVWGYSAPYKLLCKTESGVDVIEGDTVIQSVPVDQIKNLNYSNDYYNNDTIVSWYNYDADVGSTFTLEKGMVGFSDGRSDIGSDEVPYVFGQDVVDYAAEYPTGSPILLYMGNYTEENGEVYGTSLGSHPEYGDSIREVNARQFVEAWNGTIIPPNSTSSGKDYVYFESASDAAAPGGSAAHGVCPSARALRAAVLAEGFPLPVGMDGTENAVLFGYNPASGITVSNNHDYPVKINMWTEGSGTGMGIYAQITRYIPK
;
A
#
# COMPACT_ATOMS: atom_id res chain seq x y z
N MET A 1 -78.98 9.77 -8.89
CA MET A 1 -77.87 10.74 -8.99
C MET A 1 -77.39 11.31 -7.64
N ARG A 2 -78.27 11.68 -6.69
CA ARG A 2 -77.86 12.25 -5.38
C ARG A 2 -77.10 11.27 -4.45
N SER A 3 -77.42 9.96 -4.47
CA SER A 3 -76.75 8.97 -3.61
C SER A 3 -75.31 8.68 -4.07
N TRP A 4 -75.09 8.48 -5.38
CA TRP A 4 -73.76 8.27 -5.95
C TRP A 4 -72.81 9.43 -5.67
N ARG A 5 -73.26 10.69 -5.82
CA ARG A 5 -72.43 11.85 -5.47
C ARG A 5 -72.01 11.84 -4.00
N ARG A 6 -72.90 11.45 -3.08
CA ARG A 6 -72.58 11.37 -1.65
C ARG A 6 -71.59 10.24 -1.37
N THR A 7 -71.77 9.07 -1.98
CA THR A 7 -70.83 7.94 -1.85
C THR A 7 -69.46 8.26 -2.44
N SER A 8 -69.40 8.85 -3.64
CA SER A 8 -68.15 9.27 -4.27
C SER A 8 -67.41 10.33 -3.44
N LEU A 9 -68.13 11.27 -2.82
CA LEU A 9 -67.55 12.33 -2.00
C LEU A 9 -67.03 11.78 -0.66
N VAL A 10 -67.72 10.76 -0.09
CA VAL A 10 -67.23 10.02 1.09
C VAL A 10 -65.99 9.20 0.76
N ILE A 11 -65.98 8.49 -0.38
CA ILE A 11 -64.80 7.74 -0.85
C ILE A 11 -63.63 8.69 -1.08
N PHE A 12 -63.86 9.84 -1.74
CA PHE A 12 -62.83 10.85 -1.96
C PHE A 12 -62.28 11.41 -0.65
N LEU A 13 -63.14 11.77 0.31
CA LEU A 13 -62.70 12.24 1.62
C LEU A 13 -61.96 11.16 2.41
N ALA A 14 -62.39 9.90 2.33
CA ALA A 14 -61.71 8.79 2.99
C ALA A 14 -60.33 8.53 2.38
N LEU A 15 -60.20 8.60 1.05
CA LEU A 15 -58.92 8.52 0.35
C LEU A 15 -58.02 9.70 0.70
N LEU A 16 -58.56 10.93 0.71
CA LEU A 16 -57.81 12.12 1.11
C LEU A 16 -57.29 11.99 2.55
N PHE A 17 -58.13 11.53 3.46
CA PHE A 17 -57.75 11.30 4.86
C PHE A 17 -56.72 10.17 5.00
N ALA A 18 -56.86 9.08 4.25
CA ALA A 18 -55.87 8.00 4.20
C ALA A 18 -54.53 8.49 3.64
N CYS A 19 -54.54 9.31 2.58
CA CYS A 19 -53.33 9.94 2.04
C CYS A 19 -52.67 10.87 3.06
N ILE A 20 -53.44 11.69 3.79
CA ILE A 20 -52.91 12.56 4.86
C ILE A 20 -52.33 11.73 6.00
N LEU A 21 -52.97 10.62 6.38
CA LEU A 21 -52.47 9.71 7.40
C LEU A 21 -51.17 9.03 6.98
N LEU A 22 -51.11 8.48 5.77
CA LEU A 22 -49.89 7.89 5.20
C LEU A 22 -48.77 8.92 5.06
N PHE A 23 -49.12 10.15 4.65
CA PHE A 23 -48.20 11.28 4.60
C PHE A 23 -47.64 11.61 5.99
N ALA A 24 -48.49 11.82 6.99
CA ALA A 24 -48.03 12.08 8.36
C ALA A 24 -47.18 10.93 8.92
N PHE A 25 -47.56 9.68 8.64
CA PHE A 25 -46.82 8.50 9.10
C PHE A 25 -45.42 8.41 8.45
N SER A 26 -45.28 8.81 7.18
CA SER A 26 -43.96 8.86 6.50
C SER A 26 -42.97 9.85 7.12
N PHE A 27 -43.44 10.93 7.78
CA PHE A 27 -42.57 11.86 8.50
C PHE A 27 -42.12 11.35 9.87
N VAL A 28 -42.93 10.51 10.52
CA VAL A 28 -42.65 9.99 11.87
C VAL A 28 -41.87 8.67 11.83
N SER A 29 -41.94 7.94 10.71
CA SER A 29 -41.30 6.63 10.53
C SER A 29 -40.03 6.66 9.71
N SER A 30 -39.54 7.83 9.26
CA SER A 30 -38.24 7.91 8.60
C SER A 30 -37.13 7.68 9.62
N THR A 31 -36.47 6.52 9.52
CA THR A 31 -35.21 6.28 10.22
C THR A 31 -34.19 7.30 9.72
N PRO A 32 -33.47 8.01 10.62
CA PRO A 32 -32.42 8.92 10.20
C PRO A 32 -31.31 8.13 9.50
N TYR A 33 -30.82 8.65 8.38
CA TYR A 33 -29.66 8.06 7.71
C TYR A 33 -28.41 8.33 8.53
N THR A 34 -27.59 7.31 8.67
CA THR A 34 -26.20 7.44 9.13
C THR A 34 -25.26 7.06 8.00
N GLY A 35 -24.00 7.51 8.08
CA GLY A 35 -22.95 7.10 7.16
C GLY A 35 -22.86 5.58 7.03
N GLN A 36 -22.92 4.85 8.16
CA GLN A 36 -22.90 3.39 8.16
C GLN A 36 -24.06 2.79 7.38
N THR A 37 -25.30 3.25 7.63
CA THR A 37 -26.48 2.70 6.94
C THR A 37 -26.42 2.93 5.44
N VAL A 38 -25.91 4.09 5.00
CA VAL A 38 -25.72 4.40 3.59
C VAL A 38 -24.61 3.54 3.00
N ALA A 39 -23.48 3.40 3.69
CA ALA A 39 -22.37 2.57 3.24
C ALA A 39 -22.80 1.10 3.04
N ASP A 40 -23.52 0.53 4.00
CA ASP A 40 -24.00 -0.85 3.94
C ASP A 40 -25.05 -1.03 2.83
N THR A 41 -25.99 -0.08 2.70
CA THR A 41 -27.09 -0.18 1.73
C THR A 41 -26.59 -0.10 0.29
N TYR A 42 -25.58 0.74 0.04
CA TYR A 42 -25.08 1.02 -1.30
C TYR A 42 -23.73 0.35 -1.59
N ASN A 43 -23.23 -0.47 -0.67
CA ASN A 43 -21.96 -1.18 -0.75
C ASN A 43 -20.78 -0.23 -1.05
N ILE A 44 -20.69 0.84 -0.26
CA ILE A 44 -19.60 1.80 -0.32
C ILE A 44 -18.37 1.16 0.33
N SER A 45 -17.26 1.10 -0.41
CA SER A 45 -16.00 0.53 0.07
C SER A 45 -15.28 1.48 1.02
N VAL A 46 -15.65 1.44 2.31
CA VAL A 46 -14.93 2.19 3.35
C VAL A 46 -13.51 1.65 3.47
N GLY A 47 -12.55 2.56 3.50
CA GLY A 47 -11.11 2.29 3.44
C GLY A 47 -10.53 2.42 2.02
N GLN A 48 -11.34 2.56 0.97
CA GLN A 48 -10.81 2.76 -0.38
C GLN A 48 -10.01 4.07 -0.49
N SER A 49 -8.97 4.07 -1.32
CA SER A 49 -8.24 5.29 -1.66
C SER A 49 -9.11 6.22 -2.50
N MET A 50 -9.00 7.52 -2.25
CA MET A 50 -9.85 8.56 -2.85
C MET A 50 -9.00 9.77 -3.24
N PHE A 51 -9.27 10.33 -4.41
CA PHE A 51 -8.71 11.60 -4.88
C PHE A 51 -9.78 12.69 -4.94
N ASP A 52 -9.33 13.94 -5.03
CA ASP A 52 -10.24 15.08 -5.22
C ASP A 52 -11.13 14.88 -6.47
N GLY A 53 -12.44 15.00 -6.28
CA GLY A 53 -13.45 14.77 -7.30
C GLY A 53 -13.96 13.32 -7.45
N ASP A 54 -13.33 12.35 -6.78
CA ASP A 54 -13.80 10.96 -6.83
C ASP A 54 -15.15 10.80 -6.14
N SER A 55 -16.07 10.07 -6.76
CA SER A 55 -17.36 9.77 -6.13
C SER A 55 -17.22 8.62 -5.14
N ILE A 56 -17.70 8.79 -3.90
CA ILE A 56 -17.71 7.71 -2.89
C ILE A 56 -18.62 6.54 -3.30
N LEU A 57 -19.48 6.74 -4.30
CA LEU A 57 -20.37 5.73 -4.87
C LEU A 57 -19.76 4.96 -6.05
N GLY A 58 -18.53 5.29 -6.45
CA GLY A 58 -17.86 4.76 -7.63
C GLY A 58 -18.46 5.27 -8.94
N HIS A 59 -18.15 4.59 -10.05
CA HIS A 59 -18.61 4.99 -11.38
C HIS A 59 -20.13 4.83 -11.53
N ASN A 60 -20.83 5.96 -11.62
CA ASN A 60 -22.25 6.11 -12.02
C ASN A 60 -23.33 5.62 -11.05
N ARG A 61 -23.41 6.20 -9.86
CA ARG A 61 -24.65 6.12 -9.06
C ARG A 61 -24.96 7.48 -8.45
N THR A 62 -26.14 8.03 -8.76
CA THR A 62 -26.77 9.04 -7.90
C THR A 62 -27.84 8.32 -7.09
N ILE A 63 -27.84 8.53 -5.78
CA ILE A 63 -28.90 7.96 -4.93
C ILE A 63 -30.13 8.86 -5.05
N GLN A 64 -31.28 8.25 -5.37
CA GLN A 64 -32.57 8.92 -5.38
C GLN A 64 -33.45 8.31 -4.29
N VAL A 65 -34.06 9.17 -3.49
CA VAL A 65 -34.97 8.76 -2.41
C VAL A 65 -36.36 9.36 -2.62
N PRO A 66 -37.42 8.74 -2.07
CA PRO A 66 -38.75 9.32 -2.14
C PRO A 66 -38.77 10.73 -1.56
N LEU A 67 -39.32 11.69 -2.31
CA LEU A 67 -39.47 13.08 -1.84
C LEU A 67 -40.33 13.13 -0.57
N LEU A 68 -41.35 12.27 -0.52
CA LEU A 68 -42.18 12.05 0.67
C LEU A 68 -41.33 11.35 1.74
N GLY A 69 -40.93 12.11 2.77
CA GLY A 69 -40.02 11.67 3.84
C GLY A 69 -38.64 12.35 3.80
N ASN A 70 -38.24 12.90 2.66
CA ASN A 70 -36.91 13.52 2.44
C ASN A 70 -37.01 14.94 1.87
N PHE A 71 -38.11 15.65 2.15
CA PHE A 71 -38.37 16.98 1.59
C PHE A 71 -37.24 17.99 1.86
N GLY A 72 -36.51 17.81 2.98
CA GLY A 72 -35.35 18.63 3.32
C GLY A 72 -34.22 18.59 2.27
N PHE A 73 -34.09 17.51 1.49
CA PHE A 73 -33.04 17.37 0.47
C PHE A 73 -33.25 18.29 -0.74
N LEU A 74 -34.46 18.86 -0.92
CA LEU A 74 -34.70 19.93 -1.89
C LEU A 74 -33.94 21.22 -1.55
N SER A 75 -33.50 21.40 -0.30
CA SER A 75 -32.77 22.60 0.12
C SER A 75 -31.53 22.83 -0.73
N HIS A 76 -30.82 21.78 -1.11
CA HIS A 76 -29.64 21.89 -1.96
C HIS A 76 -30.00 22.38 -3.37
N GLN A 77 -31.03 21.81 -4.00
CA GLN A 77 -31.49 22.25 -5.32
C GLN A 77 -31.99 23.71 -5.30
N LEU A 78 -32.62 24.13 -4.21
CA LEU A 78 -33.06 25.51 -4.00
C LEU A 78 -31.88 26.48 -3.86
N LEU A 79 -30.86 26.12 -3.08
CA LEU A 79 -29.66 26.93 -2.88
C LEU A 79 -28.81 27.03 -4.16
N ALA A 80 -28.75 25.96 -4.94
CA ALA A 80 -28.06 25.91 -6.23
C ALA A 80 -28.84 26.55 -7.38
N PHE A 81 -30.06 27.05 -7.14
CA PHE A 81 -30.99 27.54 -8.18
C PHE A 81 -31.25 26.54 -9.31
N ASP A 82 -31.23 25.24 -9.02
CA ASP A 82 -31.52 24.17 -9.97
C ASP A 82 -33.04 23.99 -10.17
N LEU A 83 -33.63 24.91 -10.94
CA LEU A 83 -35.06 24.90 -11.26
C LEU A 83 -35.49 23.63 -12.00
N GLN A 84 -34.60 23.05 -12.82
CA GLN A 84 -34.89 21.83 -13.55
C GLN A 84 -34.93 20.62 -12.60
N GLY A 85 -33.96 20.51 -11.69
CA GLY A 85 -33.94 19.49 -10.64
C GLY A 85 -35.17 19.57 -9.74
N ILE A 86 -35.57 20.77 -9.32
CA ILE A 86 -36.79 20.94 -8.50
C ILE A 86 -38.04 20.47 -9.25
N LEU A 87 -38.20 20.86 -10.52
CA LEU A 87 -39.35 20.42 -11.34
C LEU A 87 -39.35 18.91 -11.55
N MET A 88 -38.18 18.31 -11.79
CA MET A 88 -38.04 16.86 -11.89
C MET A 88 -38.41 16.18 -10.57
N SER A 89 -37.93 16.68 -9.44
CA SER A 89 -38.23 16.10 -8.13
C SER A 89 -39.72 16.14 -7.79
N LEU A 90 -40.36 17.29 -8.05
CA LEU A 90 -41.80 17.47 -7.81
C LEU A 90 -42.68 16.63 -8.75
N SER A 91 -42.25 16.43 -10.00
CA SER A 91 -43.03 15.68 -10.99
C SER A 91 -42.85 14.16 -10.87
N THR A 92 -41.67 13.70 -10.48
CA THR A 92 -41.35 12.26 -10.33
C THR A 92 -41.59 11.75 -8.91
N GLY A 93 -41.62 12.63 -7.91
CA GLY A 93 -41.80 12.25 -6.51
C GLY A 93 -40.54 11.68 -5.85
N VAL A 94 -39.37 11.80 -6.48
CA VAL A 94 -38.07 11.43 -5.93
C VAL A 94 -37.14 12.64 -5.87
N VAL A 95 -36.17 12.64 -4.96
CA VAL A 95 -35.19 13.73 -4.81
C VAL A 95 -33.78 13.11 -4.72
N PRO A 96 -32.74 13.76 -5.27
CA PRO A 96 -31.37 13.34 -5.01
C PRO A 96 -31.07 13.30 -3.52
N PHE A 97 -30.27 12.32 -3.11
CA PHE A 97 -29.82 12.20 -1.73
C PHE A 97 -28.86 13.34 -1.38
N ASP A 98 -29.09 14.01 -0.25
CA ASP A 98 -28.20 15.05 0.26
C ASP A 98 -27.16 14.43 1.19
N PHE A 99 -25.93 14.31 0.69
CA PHE A 99 -24.85 13.66 1.42
C PHE A 99 -24.43 14.41 2.68
N THR A 100 -24.68 15.72 2.80
CA THR A 100 -24.33 16.48 4.01
C THR A 100 -24.99 15.95 5.29
N THR A 101 -26.06 15.16 5.13
CA THR A 101 -26.75 14.49 6.25
C THR A 101 -26.01 13.29 6.81
N VAL A 102 -25.17 12.64 6.01
CA VAL A 102 -24.42 11.43 6.37
C VAL A 102 -22.92 11.58 6.21
N SER A 103 -22.45 12.69 5.63
CA SER A 103 -21.04 12.97 5.42
C SER A 103 -20.50 14.03 6.38
N GLY A 104 -19.20 13.92 6.64
CA GLY A 104 -18.36 14.83 7.43
C GLY A 104 -17.37 15.56 6.54
N GLU A 105 -16.12 15.63 6.99
CA GLU A 105 -15.04 16.30 6.27
C GLU A 105 -14.72 15.60 4.94
N GLY A 106 -14.34 16.41 3.94
CA GLY A 106 -13.81 15.92 2.66
C GLY A 106 -14.83 15.32 1.70
N ILE A 107 -16.14 15.51 1.92
CA ILE A 107 -17.20 15.03 1.02
C ILE A 107 -18.20 16.15 0.77
N ASP A 108 -18.46 16.46 -0.51
CA ASP A 108 -19.45 17.45 -0.93
C ASP A 108 -20.90 16.95 -0.74
N SER A 109 -21.88 17.82 -1.02
CA SER A 109 -23.30 17.47 -0.92
C SER A 109 -23.78 16.41 -1.92
N TYR A 110 -22.98 16.12 -2.95
CA TYR A 110 -23.27 15.16 -4.00
C TYR A 110 -22.58 13.80 -3.76
N GLY A 111 -21.75 13.69 -2.72
CA GLY A 111 -21.00 12.48 -2.40
C GLY A 111 -19.68 12.34 -3.16
N ASN A 112 -19.09 13.46 -3.59
CA ASN A 112 -17.74 13.47 -4.16
C ASN A 112 -16.73 13.91 -3.10
N ALA A 113 -15.54 13.33 -3.16
CA ALA A 113 -14.40 13.78 -2.39
C ALA A 113 -14.03 15.22 -2.79
N GLU A 114 -13.80 16.09 -1.80
CA GLU A 114 -13.48 17.51 -2.04
C GLU A 114 -12.40 18.00 -1.06
N GLY A 115 -11.46 18.79 -1.56
CA GLY A 115 -10.46 19.48 -0.74
C GLY A 115 -9.31 18.59 -0.30
N ILE A 116 -8.99 17.57 -1.10
CA ILE A 116 -7.96 16.56 -0.80
C ILE A 116 -6.73 16.79 -1.66
N ASP A 117 -5.55 16.84 -1.02
CA ASP A 117 -4.27 16.88 -1.71
C ASP A 117 -3.53 15.54 -1.51
N GLY A 118 -3.28 14.82 -2.61
CA GLY A 118 -2.68 13.48 -2.60
C GLY A 118 -3.69 12.33 -2.40
N PRO A 119 -3.19 11.10 -2.15
CA PRO A 119 -4.02 9.90 -2.06
C PRO A 119 -4.73 9.83 -0.71
N GLY A 120 -5.94 10.40 -0.61
CA GLY A 120 -6.80 10.29 0.56
C GLY A 120 -7.43 8.90 0.70
N TYR A 121 -8.26 8.72 1.73
CA TYR A 121 -9.03 7.49 1.93
C TYR A 121 -10.39 7.77 2.58
N LEU A 122 -11.39 6.96 2.21
CA LEU A 122 -12.73 7.03 2.76
C LEU A 122 -12.77 6.33 4.13
N THR A 123 -13.33 6.97 5.15
CA THR A 123 -13.43 6.43 6.51
C THR A 123 -14.70 6.89 7.22
N PHE A 124 -14.88 6.45 8.46
CA PHE A 124 -15.91 6.96 9.35
C PHE A 124 -15.35 7.94 10.37
N GLU A 125 -16.06 9.03 10.61
CA GLU A 125 -15.88 9.90 11.76
C GLU A 125 -17.15 9.92 12.60
N GLY A 126 -17.15 9.12 13.66
CA GLY A 126 -18.37 8.86 14.41
C GLY A 126 -19.39 8.10 13.55
N ASP A 127 -20.55 8.69 13.30
CA ASP A 127 -21.62 8.13 12.48
C ASP A 127 -21.66 8.67 11.05
N LYS A 128 -20.66 9.47 10.65
CA LYS A 128 -20.55 10.09 9.33
C LYS A 128 -19.46 9.48 8.47
N LEU A 129 -19.67 9.45 7.16
CA LEU A 129 -18.64 9.18 6.17
C LEU A 129 -17.76 10.42 6.00
N SER A 130 -16.44 10.27 6.03
CA SER A 130 -15.49 11.36 5.75
C SER A 130 -14.41 10.85 4.83
N VAL A 131 -13.88 11.69 3.95
CA VAL A 131 -12.66 11.37 3.20
C VAL A 131 -11.52 12.19 3.79
N LYS A 132 -10.51 11.51 4.30
CA LYS A 132 -9.34 12.15 4.90
C LYS A 132 -8.22 12.24 3.87
N GLY A 133 -7.52 13.37 3.88
CA GLY A 133 -6.24 13.46 3.20
C GLY A 133 -5.21 12.48 3.78
N PRO A 134 -4.15 12.16 3.01
CA PRO A 134 -3.07 11.33 3.51
C PRO A 134 -2.36 12.01 4.69
N ASP A 135 -1.89 11.19 5.62
CA ASP A 135 -0.90 11.64 6.60
C ASP A 135 0.40 12.09 5.89
N THR A 136 1.29 12.79 6.60
CA THR A 136 2.58 13.24 6.01
C THR A 136 3.38 12.08 5.42
N TYR A 137 3.23 10.88 5.98
CA TYR A 137 3.84 9.66 5.47
C TYR A 137 2.80 8.56 5.42
N VAL A 138 2.56 8.00 4.24
CA VAL A 138 1.77 6.78 4.08
C VAL A 138 2.69 5.66 3.66
N TRP A 139 2.64 4.55 4.37
CA TRP A 139 3.41 3.36 4.06
C TRP A 139 2.56 2.12 4.28
N GLY A 140 2.94 1.00 3.65
CA GLY A 140 2.27 -0.29 3.79
C GLY A 140 3.26 -1.42 3.57
N TYR A 141 2.80 -2.65 3.66
CA TYR A 141 3.61 -3.83 3.40
C TYR A 141 3.37 -4.34 1.98
N SER A 142 4.45 -4.62 1.27
CA SER A 142 4.33 -5.33 -0.01
C SER A 142 3.81 -6.75 0.23
N ALA A 143 2.82 -7.18 -0.55
CA ALA A 143 2.27 -8.52 -0.47
C ALA A 143 2.22 -9.17 -1.86
N PRO A 144 2.36 -10.50 -1.98
CA PRO A 144 2.16 -11.17 -3.26
C PRO A 144 0.71 -10.97 -3.70
N TYR A 145 0.52 -10.46 -4.91
CA TYR A 145 -0.79 -10.38 -5.53
C TYR A 145 -0.94 -11.44 -6.63
N LYS A 146 0.09 -11.54 -7.47
CA LYS A 146 0.23 -12.60 -8.49
C LYS A 146 1.54 -13.34 -8.27
N LEU A 147 1.49 -14.66 -8.22
CA LEU A 147 2.67 -15.50 -7.97
C LEU A 147 2.65 -16.78 -8.80
N LEU A 148 3.84 -17.34 -9.01
CA LEU A 148 4.01 -18.71 -9.48
C LEU A 148 4.16 -19.63 -8.26
N CYS A 149 3.45 -20.75 -8.24
CA CYS A 149 3.67 -21.83 -7.28
C CYS A 149 4.22 -23.05 -8.01
N LYS A 150 5.39 -23.56 -7.59
CA LYS A 150 5.98 -24.74 -8.21
C LYS A 150 5.17 -25.99 -7.89
N THR A 151 4.80 -26.72 -8.93
CA THR A 151 4.12 -28.02 -8.84
C THR A 151 5.03 -29.14 -9.34
N GLU A 152 4.60 -30.39 -9.19
CA GLU A 152 5.36 -31.56 -9.67
C GLU A 152 5.55 -31.55 -11.20
N SER A 153 4.66 -30.90 -11.95
CA SER A 153 4.64 -30.92 -13.42
C SER A 153 4.80 -29.55 -14.08
N GLY A 154 5.10 -28.50 -13.34
CA GLY A 154 5.20 -27.14 -13.86
C GLY A 154 5.01 -26.08 -12.78
N VAL A 155 4.31 -25.01 -13.13
CA VAL A 155 3.95 -23.93 -12.20
C VAL A 155 2.47 -23.57 -12.33
N ASP A 156 1.83 -23.25 -11.21
CA ASP A 156 0.52 -22.62 -11.19
C ASP A 156 0.70 -21.10 -11.06
N VAL A 157 0.04 -20.34 -11.92
CA VAL A 157 -0.12 -18.88 -11.78
C VAL A 157 -1.33 -18.66 -10.87
N ILE A 158 -1.07 -18.05 -9.73
CA ILE A 158 -2.06 -17.76 -8.69
C ILE A 158 -2.23 -16.25 -8.62
N GLU A 159 -3.47 -15.79 -8.62
CA GLU A 159 -3.87 -14.40 -8.40
C GLU A 159 -4.83 -14.36 -7.21
N GLY A 160 -4.43 -13.67 -6.14
CA GLY A 160 -5.07 -13.79 -4.83
C GLY A 160 -5.06 -15.26 -4.35
N ASP A 161 -6.25 -15.82 -4.09
CA ASP A 161 -6.43 -17.20 -3.64
C ASP A 161 -6.81 -18.17 -4.78
N THR A 162 -6.76 -17.73 -6.04
CA THR A 162 -7.26 -18.51 -7.19
C THR A 162 -6.15 -18.87 -8.16
N VAL A 163 -6.07 -20.15 -8.54
CA VAL A 163 -5.25 -20.60 -9.68
C VAL A 163 -5.92 -20.15 -10.97
N ILE A 164 -5.30 -19.20 -11.67
CA ILE A 164 -5.83 -18.65 -12.92
C ILE A 164 -5.27 -19.38 -14.15
N GLN A 165 -4.11 -20.03 -14.02
CA GLN A 165 -3.47 -20.77 -15.11
C GLN A 165 -2.49 -21.81 -14.57
N SER A 166 -2.46 -23.01 -15.15
CA SER A 166 -1.39 -24.00 -14.91
C SER A 166 -0.49 -24.10 -16.15
N VAL A 167 0.82 -24.01 -15.96
CA VAL A 167 1.82 -23.95 -17.02
C VAL A 167 2.78 -25.13 -16.89
N PRO A 168 2.86 -26.04 -17.89
CA PRO A 168 3.77 -27.18 -17.83
C PRO A 168 5.24 -26.75 -17.98
N VAL A 169 6.16 -27.58 -17.49
CA VAL A 169 7.62 -27.30 -17.43
C VAL A 169 8.19 -26.75 -18.75
N ASP A 170 7.83 -27.35 -19.88
CA ASP A 170 8.34 -27.01 -21.20
C ASP A 170 7.86 -25.64 -21.71
N GLN A 171 6.82 -25.08 -21.09
CA GLN A 171 6.20 -23.80 -21.43
C GLN A 171 6.58 -22.67 -20.47
N ILE A 172 7.27 -22.94 -19.34
CA ILE A 172 7.67 -21.90 -18.37
C ILE A 172 8.49 -20.80 -19.04
N LYS A 173 9.40 -21.15 -19.95
CA LYS A 173 10.20 -20.19 -20.74
C LYS A 173 9.39 -19.23 -21.62
N ASN A 174 8.12 -19.56 -21.89
CA ASN A 174 7.21 -18.80 -22.73
C ASN A 174 6.25 -17.93 -21.90
N LEU A 175 6.37 -17.94 -20.56
CA LEU A 175 5.72 -16.94 -19.72
C LEU A 175 6.11 -15.54 -20.20
N ASN A 176 5.23 -14.56 -20.06
CA ASN A 176 5.54 -13.18 -20.46
C ASN A 176 5.53 -12.29 -19.22
N TYR A 177 6.30 -12.70 -18.21
CA TYR A 177 6.47 -11.96 -16.97
C TYR A 177 7.92 -11.50 -16.87
N SER A 178 8.10 -10.19 -16.79
CA SER A 178 9.41 -9.58 -16.61
C SER A 178 9.28 -8.19 -16.03
N ASN A 179 10.26 -7.80 -15.23
CA ASN A 179 10.52 -6.42 -14.84
C ASN A 179 12.04 -6.17 -14.87
N ASP A 180 12.50 -5.08 -14.27
CA ASP A 180 13.92 -4.73 -14.25
C ASP A 180 14.79 -5.72 -13.43
N TYR A 181 14.18 -6.56 -12.59
CA TYR A 181 14.86 -7.44 -11.63
C TYR A 181 14.76 -8.93 -11.98
N TYR A 182 13.72 -9.35 -12.71
CA TYR A 182 13.59 -10.72 -13.18
C TYR A 182 13.04 -10.79 -14.60
N ASN A 183 13.39 -11.88 -15.27
CA ASN A 183 12.86 -12.24 -16.58
C ASN A 183 12.59 -13.75 -16.64
N ASN A 184 12.21 -14.24 -17.81
CA ASN A 184 11.95 -15.66 -18.01
C ASN A 184 13.13 -16.57 -17.68
N ASP A 185 14.37 -16.14 -17.95
CA ASP A 185 15.56 -16.93 -17.62
C ASP A 185 15.75 -17.03 -16.11
N THR A 186 15.48 -15.94 -15.37
CA THR A 186 15.46 -15.93 -13.90
C THR A 186 14.40 -16.88 -13.36
N ILE A 187 13.19 -16.85 -13.90
CA ILE A 187 12.08 -17.74 -13.49
C ILE A 187 12.43 -19.21 -13.76
N VAL A 188 13.01 -19.50 -14.93
CA VAL A 188 13.46 -20.85 -15.28
C VAL A 188 14.60 -21.31 -14.38
N SER A 189 15.54 -20.42 -14.03
CA SER A 189 16.62 -20.72 -13.10
C SER A 189 16.05 -21.05 -11.71
N TRP A 190 15.19 -20.19 -11.17
CA TRP A 190 14.50 -20.41 -9.90
C TRP A 190 13.78 -21.76 -9.89
N TYR A 191 13.01 -22.06 -10.94
CA TYR A 191 12.30 -23.34 -11.05
C TYR A 191 13.25 -24.55 -11.01
N ASN A 192 14.39 -24.48 -11.68
CA ASN A 192 15.29 -25.63 -11.81
C ASN A 192 16.23 -25.84 -10.62
N TYR A 193 16.65 -24.76 -9.95
CA TYR A 193 17.76 -24.80 -9.00
C TYR A 193 17.39 -24.36 -7.57
N ASP A 194 16.43 -23.43 -7.43
CA ASP A 194 16.16 -22.78 -6.15
C ASP A 194 14.85 -23.22 -5.49
N ALA A 195 13.89 -23.68 -6.31
CA ALA A 195 12.53 -23.99 -5.87
C ALA A 195 12.31 -25.48 -5.57
N ASP A 196 11.59 -25.77 -4.50
CA ASP A 196 10.97 -27.06 -4.23
C ASP A 196 9.48 -27.04 -4.60
N VAL A 197 8.81 -28.20 -4.63
CA VAL A 197 7.35 -28.24 -4.82
C VAL A 197 6.67 -27.48 -3.67
N GLY A 198 5.80 -26.53 -4.02
CA GLY A 198 5.17 -25.61 -3.09
C GLY A 198 5.93 -24.29 -2.88
N SER A 199 7.15 -24.14 -3.41
CA SER A 199 7.84 -22.84 -3.41
C SER A 199 7.13 -21.84 -4.32
N THR A 200 7.15 -20.57 -3.92
CA THR A 200 6.49 -19.48 -4.64
C THR A 200 7.49 -18.48 -5.22
N PHE A 201 7.15 -17.87 -6.36
CA PHE A 201 7.85 -16.75 -6.97
C PHE A 201 6.86 -15.60 -7.18
N THR A 202 7.08 -14.47 -6.52
CA THR A 202 6.18 -13.31 -6.63
C THR A 202 6.38 -12.63 -7.98
N LEU A 203 5.31 -12.51 -8.78
CA LEU A 203 5.32 -11.81 -10.06
C LEU A 203 4.90 -10.34 -9.92
N GLU A 204 3.82 -10.11 -9.18
CA GLU A 204 3.26 -8.78 -8.96
C GLU A 204 2.96 -8.60 -7.46
N LYS A 205 3.16 -7.38 -6.97
CA LYS A 205 2.95 -7.02 -5.56
C LYS A 205 1.81 -6.03 -5.41
N GLY A 206 0.89 -6.33 -4.51
CA GLY A 206 -0.07 -5.36 -3.98
C GLY A 206 0.49 -4.70 -2.72
N MET A 207 -0.32 -3.83 -2.09
CA MET A 207 0.02 -3.18 -0.82
C MET A 207 -1.05 -3.47 0.22
N VAL A 208 -0.61 -3.91 1.40
CA VAL A 208 -1.49 -4.30 2.50
C VAL A 208 -1.08 -3.64 3.81
N GLY A 209 -2.00 -3.54 4.77
CA GLY A 209 -1.69 -3.08 6.12
C GLY A 209 -1.13 -1.66 6.17
N PHE A 210 -1.80 -0.74 5.48
CA PHE A 210 -1.43 0.66 5.42
C PHE A 210 -1.39 1.34 6.79
N SER A 211 -0.45 2.27 6.95
CA SER A 211 -0.19 3.00 8.19
C SER A 211 -1.34 3.88 8.67
N ASP A 212 -2.19 4.33 7.75
CA ASP A 212 -3.38 5.14 8.02
C ASP A 212 -4.68 4.29 8.10
N GLY A 213 -4.56 2.97 8.02
CA GLY A 213 -5.67 2.03 8.17
C GLY A 213 -6.61 1.94 6.97
N ARG A 214 -6.24 2.48 5.81
CA ARG A 214 -6.98 2.28 4.55
C ARG A 214 -6.96 0.81 4.12
N SER A 215 -7.87 0.46 3.22
CA SER A 215 -7.99 -0.89 2.66
C SER A 215 -6.76 -1.28 1.85
N ASP A 216 -6.46 -2.58 1.87
CA ASP A 216 -5.49 -3.21 1.00
C ASP A 216 -5.85 -2.98 -0.48
N ILE A 217 -4.84 -2.88 -1.34
CA ILE A 217 -5.00 -2.63 -2.78
C ILE A 217 -4.25 -3.67 -3.63
N GLY A 218 -4.82 -3.99 -4.79
CA GLY A 218 -4.23 -4.89 -5.78
C GLY A 218 -3.01 -4.29 -6.49
N SER A 219 -2.24 -5.12 -7.20
CA SER A 219 -1.03 -4.68 -7.93
C SER A 219 -1.33 -3.66 -9.03
N ASP A 220 -2.52 -3.71 -9.62
CA ASP A 220 -3.01 -2.81 -10.67
C ASP A 220 -3.45 -1.45 -10.12
N GLU A 221 -3.86 -1.39 -8.85
CA GLU A 221 -4.25 -0.15 -8.16
C GLU A 221 -3.05 0.63 -7.63
N VAL A 222 -1.95 -0.02 -7.23
CA VAL A 222 -0.73 0.65 -6.74
C VAL A 222 -0.25 1.77 -7.67
N PRO A 223 -0.02 1.54 -8.99
CA PRO A 223 0.47 2.59 -9.88
C PRO A 223 -0.56 3.70 -10.11
N TYR A 224 -1.86 3.40 -10.01
CA TYR A 224 -2.92 4.41 -10.10
C TYR A 224 -2.92 5.31 -8.87
N VAL A 225 -2.77 4.73 -7.67
CA VAL A 225 -2.88 5.46 -6.41
C VAL A 225 -1.57 6.19 -6.04
N PHE A 226 -0.43 5.53 -6.19
CA PHE A 226 0.86 6.01 -5.70
C PHE A 226 1.91 6.26 -6.80
N GLY A 227 1.59 5.90 -8.05
CA GLY A 227 2.49 6.08 -9.19
C GLY A 227 3.40 4.88 -9.46
N GLN A 228 3.94 4.83 -10.69
CA GLN A 228 4.78 3.72 -11.15
C GLN A 228 6.10 3.62 -10.37
N ASP A 229 6.69 4.75 -9.97
CA ASP A 229 7.95 4.78 -9.21
C ASP A 229 7.87 3.97 -7.90
N VAL A 230 6.68 3.91 -7.28
CA VAL A 230 6.45 3.12 -6.07
C VAL A 230 6.41 1.63 -6.35
N VAL A 231 5.86 1.23 -7.50
CA VAL A 231 5.89 -0.16 -7.96
C VAL A 231 7.33 -0.60 -8.21
N ASP A 232 8.11 0.25 -8.88
CA ASP A 232 9.50 -0.04 -9.22
C ASP A 232 10.37 -0.14 -7.97
N TYR A 233 10.20 0.79 -7.02
CA TYR A 233 10.87 0.73 -5.72
C TYR A 233 10.45 -0.51 -4.91
N ALA A 234 9.16 -0.84 -4.83
CA ALA A 234 8.68 -2.02 -4.12
C ALA A 234 9.17 -3.34 -4.72
N ALA A 235 9.46 -3.37 -6.03
CA ALA A 235 9.98 -4.54 -6.71
C ALA A 235 11.41 -4.89 -6.26
N GLU A 236 12.21 -3.92 -5.78
CA GLU A 236 13.59 -4.11 -5.31
C GLU A 236 13.71 -4.91 -3.99
N TYR A 237 12.66 -4.94 -3.18
CA TYR A 237 12.70 -5.47 -1.81
C TYR A 237 11.97 -6.80 -1.67
N PRO A 238 12.31 -7.63 -0.67
CA PRO A 238 11.53 -8.82 -0.34
C PRO A 238 10.04 -8.56 -0.23
N THR A 239 9.26 -9.56 -0.61
CA THR A 239 7.84 -9.58 -0.26
C THR A 239 7.69 -9.51 1.25
N GLY A 240 6.77 -8.66 1.74
CA GLY A 240 6.55 -8.42 3.15
C GLY A 240 7.36 -7.25 3.70
N SER A 241 8.23 -6.63 2.89
CA SER A 241 8.94 -5.41 3.30
C SER A 241 7.99 -4.21 3.40
N PRO A 242 8.19 -3.33 4.40
CA PRO A 242 7.45 -2.07 4.48
C PRO A 242 7.96 -1.11 3.40
N ILE A 243 7.05 -0.54 2.63
CA ILE A 243 7.30 0.37 1.53
C ILE A 243 6.70 1.73 1.87
N LEU A 244 7.50 2.80 1.75
CA LEU A 244 7.00 4.16 1.84
C LEU A 244 6.31 4.52 0.52
N LEU A 245 5.01 4.81 0.57
CA LEU A 245 4.14 4.94 -0.61
C LEU A 245 3.84 6.41 -0.94
N TYR A 246 3.80 7.25 0.10
CA TYR A 246 3.59 8.69 -0.05
C TYR A 246 4.41 9.47 0.97
N MET A 247 4.96 10.60 0.51
CA MET A 247 5.64 11.59 1.35
C MET A 247 5.06 12.97 1.03
N GLY A 248 4.44 13.58 2.04
CA GLY A 248 4.03 14.98 2.02
C GLY A 248 5.23 15.92 2.20
N ASN A 249 5.00 17.06 2.87
CA ASN A 249 6.06 18.04 3.08
C ASN A 249 7.05 17.60 4.18
N TYR A 250 8.33 17.50 3.82
CA TYR A 250 9.42 17.17 4.75
C TYR A 250 10.68 18.02 4.53
N THR A 251 11.61 17.94 5.47
CA THR A 251 13.01 18.35 5.33
C THR A 251 13.93 17.16 5.50
N GLU A 252 15.01 17.12 4.72
CA GLU A 252 16.06 16.12 4.91
C GLU A 252 17.09 16.61 5.93
N GLU A 253 17.38 15.78 6.93
CA GLU A 253 18.46 16.01 7.89
C GLU A 253 19.45 14.84 7.89
N ASN A 254 20.69 15.14 7.53
CA ASN A 254 21.75 14.13 7.46
C ASN A 254 22.35 13.86 8.84
N GLY A 255 22.47 12.58 9.20
CA GLY A 255 23.22 12.11 10.34
C GLY A 255 24.73 12.14 10.11
N GLU A 256 25.48 11.62 11.07
CA GLU A 256 26.93 11.49 10.94
C GLU A 256 27.31 10.41 9.91
N VAL A 257 28.47 10.60 9.26
CA VAL A 257 29.02 9.64 8.31
C VAL A 257 29.94 8.68 9.05
N TYR A 258 29.70 7.38 8.89
CA TYR A 258 30.51 6.31 9.45
C TYR A 258 31.23 5.57 8.33
N GLY A 259 32.52 5.32 8.53
CA GLY A 259 33.37 4.72 7.49
C GLY A 259 34.31 3.66 8.01
N THR A 260 34.65 2.72 7.13
CA THR A 260 35.71 1.73 7.33
C THR A 260 36.45 1.47 6.02
N SER A 261 37.44 0.59 6.04
CA SER A 261 38.11 0.11 4.84
C SER A 261 37.92 -1.40 4.68
N LEU A 262 38.00 -1.89 3.45
CA LEU A 262 37.83 -3.32 3.16
C LEU A 262 38.88 -4.20 3.87
N GLY A 263 40.14 -3.74 3.92
CA GLY A 263 41.28 -4.51 4.43
C GLY A 263 41.66 -5.68 3.50
N SER A 264 42.78 -6.35 3.79
CA SER A 264 43.26 -7.50 3.01
C SER A 264 43.08 -8.80 3.79
N HIS A 265 42.47 -9.78 3.12
CA HIS A 265 42.32 -11.17 3.56
C HIS A 265 42.46 -12.08 2.33
N PRO A 266 43.70 -12.27 1.84
CA PRO A 266 43.96 -13.02 0.61
C PRO A 266 43.47 -14.47 0.67
N GLU A 267 43.37 -15.05 1.87
CA GLU A 267 42.85 -16.39 2.13
C GLU A 267 41.41 -16.60 1.63
N TYR A 268 40.62 -15.52 1.52
CA TYR A 268 39.26 -15.55 0.99
C TYR A 268 39.11 -14.87 -0.38
N GLY A 269 40.24 -14.45 -0.99
CA GLY A 269 40.28 -13.76 -2.27
C GLY A 269 39.86 -12.29 -2.18
N ASP A 270 40.84 -11.37 -2.20
CA ASP A 270 40.56 -9.93 -2.04
C ASP A 270 39.68 -9.34 -3.15
N SER A 271 39.69 -9.89 -4.37
CA SER A 271 38.79 -9.46 -5.45
C SER A 271 37.33 -9.84 -5.17
N ILE A 272 37.09 -11.06 -4.70
CA ILE A 272 35.75 -11.56 -4.32
C ILE A 272 35.21 -10.70 -3.17
N ARG A 273 36.07 -10.40 -2.20
CA ARG A 273 35.74 -9.55 -1.07
C ARG A 273 35.34 -8.13 -1.48
N GLU A 274 36.04 -7.55 -2.46
CA GLU A 274 35.67 -6.24 -2.99
C GLU A 274 34.29 -6.27 -3.67
N VAL A 275 34.02 -7.28 -4.50
CA VAL A 275 32.71 -7.46 -5.16
C VAL A 275 31.61 -7.53 -4.10
N ASN A 276 31.76 -8.41 -3.12
CA ASN A 276 30.77 -8.58 -2.05
C ASN A 276 30.56 -7.33 -1.19
N ALA A 277 31.62 -6.56 -0.92
CA ALA A 277 31.49 -5.30 -0.20
C ALA A 277 30.66 -4.27 -0.98
N ARG A 278 30.85 -4.20 -2.30
CA ARG A 278 30.07 -3.33 -3.19
C ARG A 278 28.62 -3.80 -3.32
N GLN A 279 28.40 -5.10 -3.46
CA GLN A 279 27.05 -5.70 -3.49
C GLN A 279 26.29 -5.44 -2.17
N PHE A 280 26.96 -5.51 -1.01
CA PHE A 280 26.33 -5.13 0.25
C PHE A 280 25.91 -3.64 0.26
N VAL A 281 26.79 -2.76 -0.23
CA VAL A 281 26.47 -1.33 -0.34
C VAL A 281 25.31 -1.10 -1.29
N GLU A 282 25.27 -1.78 -2.44
CA GLU A 282 24.16 -1.72 -3.39
C GLU A 282 22.84 -2.19 -2.78
N ALA A 283 22.87 -3.27 -2.00
CA ALA A 283 21.69 -3.83 -1.35
C ALA A 283 21.05 -2.88 -0.32
N TRP A 284 21.82 -2.03 0.34
CA TRP A 284 21.33 -1.17 1.42
C TRP A 284 21.23 0.31 1.04
N ASN A 285 21.92 0.73 -0.02
CA ASN A 285 21.89 2.13 -0.43
C ASN A 285 20.52 2.52 -1.00
N GLY A 286 19.96 3.59 -0.45
CA GLY A 286 18.64 4.10 -0.83
C GLY A 286 17.48 3.42 -0.09
N THR A 287 17.74 2.46 0.81
CA THR A 287 16.69 1.81 1.59
C THR A 287 16.04 2.78 2.55
N ILE A 288 14.76 3.06 2.32
CA ILE A 288 13.91 3.86 3.21
C ILE A 288 13.20 2.91 4.17
N ILE A 289 13.31 3.20 5.46
CA ILE A 289 12.64 2.48 6.55
C ILE A 289 11.53 3.37 7.09
N PRO A 290 10.26 3.04 6.86
CA PRO A 290 9.13 3.82 7.36
C PRO A 290 9.11 3.97 8.90
N PRO A 291 8.35 4.93 9.44
CA PRO A 291 8.18 5.13 10.87
C PRO A 291 7.80 3.84 11.60
N ASN A 292 8.38 3.59 12.77
CA ASN A 292 8.02 2.47 13.64
C ASN A 292 7.96 1.10 12.93
N SER A 293 8.83 0.89 11.94
CA SER A 293 8.86 -0.30 11.09
C SER A 293 10.24 -0.94 11.05
N THR A 294 10.36 -2.09 10.38
CA THR A 294 11.63 -2.81 10.21
C THR A 294 11.75 -3.27 8.77
N SER A 295 12.89 -2.98 8.15
CA SER A 295 13.14 -3.30 6.75
C SER A 295 14.47 -4.01 6.55
N SER A 296 14.59 -4.71 5.42
CA SER A 296 15.82 -5.32 4.92
C SER A 296 16.38 -4.55 3.72
N GLY A 297 17.55 -4.96 3.24
CA GLY A 297 18.06 -4.53 1.95
C GLY A 297 17.30 -5.17 0.76
N LYS A 298 17.74 -4.81 -0.44
CA LYS A 298 17.21 -5.26 -1.74
C LYS A 298 17.54 -6.72 -2.02
N ASP A 299 16.59 -7.51 -2.51
CA ASP A 299 16.76 -8.98 -2.61
C ASP A 299 17.29 -9.49 -3.95
N TYR A 300 17.37 -8.64 -4.97
CA TYR A 300 17.95 -8.98 -6.28
C TYR A 300 19.49 -9.02 -6.29
N VAL A 301 20.14 -8.51 -5.24
CA VAL A 301 21.61 -8.41 -5.15
C VAL A 301 22.21 -9.79 -4.86
N TYR A 302 23.19 -10.19 -5.67
CA TYR A 302 23.91 -11.45 -5.49
C TYR A 302 25.22 -11.26 -4.73
N PHE A 303 25.68 -12.33 -4.09
CA PHE A 303 26.99 -12.35 -3.43
C PHE A 303 27.82 -13.50 -3.99
N GLU A 304 29.08 -13.22 -4.28
CA GLU A 304 30.05 -14.23 -4.67
C GLU A 304 30.43 -15.10 -3.48
N SER A 305 30.59 -16.39 -3.75
CA SER A 305 30.92 -17.40 -2.74
C SER A 305 32.44 -17.56 -2.62
N ALA A 306 32.98 -17.32 -1.42
CA ALA A 306 34.37 -17.61 -1.08
C ALA A 306 34.44 -18.85 -0.17
N SER A 307 35.38 -19.75 -0.45
CA SER A 307 35.56 -20.98 0.33
C SER A 307 35.94 -20.67 1.78
N ASP A 308 35.20 -21.25 2.73
CA ASP A 308 35.45 -21.12 4.16
C ASP A 308 34.99 -22.38 4.89
N ALA A 309 35.95 -23.12 5.45
CA ALA A 309 35.68 -24.36 6.18
C ALA A 309 34.95 -24.13 7.52
N ALA A 310 34.96 -22.91 8.05
CA ALA A 310 34.22 -22.55 9.26
C ALA A 310 32.75 -22.20 8.96
N ALA A 311 32.42 -21.88 7.70
CA ALA A 311 31.06 -21.60 7.29
C ALA A 311 30.24 -22.91 7.23
N PRO A 312 28.99 -22.95 7.72
CA PRO A 312 28.17 -24.16 7.74
C PRO A 312 27.99 -24.87 6.39
N GLY A 313 28.08 -24.13 5.28
CA GLY A 313 28.00 -24.64 3.91
C GLY A 313 29.35 -24.83 3.20
N GLY A 314 30.48 -24.63 3.90
CA GLY A 314 31.82 -24.66 3.32
C GLY A 314 32.22 -23.39 2.54
N SER A 315 31.36 -22.38 2.52
CA SER A 315 31.62 -21.09 1.88
C SER A 315 30.80 -19.95 2.49
N ALA A 316 31.29 -18.72 2.31
CA ALA A 316 30.65 -17.50 2.80
C ALA A 316 30.84 -16.31 1.84
N ALA A 317 29.98 -15.31 1.97
CA ALA A 317 30.11 -14.02 1.28
C ALA A 317 31.15 -13.13 1.99
N HIS A 318 32.43 -13.52 1.99
CA HIS A 318 33.47 -12.69 2.60
C HIS A 318 33.56 -11.31 1.92
N GLY A 319 33.88 -10.28 2.70
CA GLY A 319 33.90 -8.88 2.23
C GLY A 319 32.69 -8.05 2.66
N VAL A 320 31.60 -8.69 3.10
CA VAL A 320 30.40 -7.97 3.60
C VAL A 320 30.58 -7.35 4.98
N CYS A 321 31.41 -7.94 5.85
CA CYS A 321 31.56 -7.48 7.24
C CYS A 321 32.02 -6.02 7.38
N PRO A 322 33.01 -5.51 6.60
CA PRO A 322 33.32 -4.09 6.57
C PRO A 322 32.10 -3.20 6.26
N SER A 323 31.35 -3.50 5.21
CA SER A 323 30.13 -2.74 4.85
C SER A 323 29.06 -2.81 5.95
N ALA A 324 28.84 -4.01 6.50
CA ALA A 324 27.93 -4.22 7.62
C ALA A 324 28.35 -3.44 8.88
N ARG A 325 29.64 -3.30 9.16
CA ARG A 325 30.13 -2.46 10.28
C ARG A 325 29.86 -0.99 10.06
N ALA A 326 30.03 -0.48 8.84
CA ALA A 326 29.68 0.90 8.52
C ALA A 326 28.18 1.14 8.72
N LEU A 327 27.33 0.25 8.19
CA LEU A 327 25.87 0.29 8.40
C LEU A 327 25.52 0.25 9.89
N ARG A 328 26.03 -0.76 10.62
CA ARG A 328 25.81 -0.94 12.06
C ARG A 328 26.19 0.31 12.85
N ALA A 329 27.33 0.93 12.53
CA ALA A 329 27.78 2.14 13.22
C ALA A 329 26.82 3.31 12.99
N ALA A 330 26.39 3.54 11.75
CA ALA A 330 25.41 4.57 11.42
C ALA A 330 24.06 4.33 12.11
N VAL A 331 23.58 3.08 12.10
CA VAL A 331 22.33 2.67 12.76
C VAL A 331 22.38 2.87 14.27
N LEU A 332 23.46 2.40 14.93
CA LEU A 332 23.58 2.55 16.39
C LEU A 332 23.75 4.01 16.81
N ALA A 333 24.43 4.83 16.00
CA ALA A 333 24.58 6.25 16.24
C ALA A 333 23.27 7.03 16.12
N GLU A 334 22.36 6.56 15.25
CA GLU A 334 20.99 7.08 15.15
C GLU A 334 20.15 6.76 16.40
N GLY A 335 20.60 5.83 17.25
CA GLY A 335 19.85 5.38 18.43
C GLY A 335 18.93 4.19 18.14
N PHE A 336 19.09 3.54 16.99
CA PHE A 336 18.39 2.32 16.65
C PHE A 336 19.00 1.10 17.34
N PRO A 337 18.23 0.01 17.54
CA PRO A 337 18.78 -1.23 18.05
C PRO A 337 19.79 -1.84 17.08
N LEU A 338 20.61 -2.77 17.59
CA LEU A 338 21.51 -3.57 16.78
C LEU A 338 20.70 -4.31 15.69
N PRO A 339 21.09 -4.24 14.40
CA PRO A 339 20.41 -4.96 13.33
C PRO A 339 20.34 -6.47 13.58
N VAL A 340 19.21 -7.09 13.23
CA VAL A 340 19.07 -8.55 13.24
C VAL A 340 20.03 -9.14 12.21
N GLY A 341 20.62 -10.29 12.52
CA GLY A 341 21.63 -10.93 11.67
C GLY A 341 23.03 -10.32 11.80
N MET A 342 23.20 -9.33 12.69
CA MET A 342 24.50 -8.75 13.02
C MET A 342 24.90 -8.95 14.49
N ASP A 343 26.19 -8.85 14.78
CA ASP A 343 26.73 -8.75 16.14
C ASP A 343 27.60 -7.49 16.33
N GLY A 344 28.19 -7.31 17.53
CA GLY A 344 29.05 -6.17 17.86
C GLY A 344 30.54 -6.35 17.52
N THR A 345 30.92 -7.46 16.90
CA THR A 345 32.33 -7.84 16.67
C THR A 345 32.86 -7.32 15.33
N GLU A 346 34.09 -7.72 15.00
CA GLU A 346 34.67 -7.48 13.67
C GLU A 346 33.92 -8.28 12.59
N ASN A 347 33.45 -9.48 12.91
CA ASN A 347 32.65 -10.32 12.01
C ASN A 347 31.17 -9.95 12.11
N ALA A 348 30.86 -8.74 11.63
CA ALA A 348 29.58 -8.12 11.89
C ALA A 348 28.36 -8.87 11.32
N VAL A 349 28.51 -9.69 10.28
CA VAL A 349 27.40 -10.49 9.72
C VAL A 349 27.48 -11.92 10.23
N LEU A 350 26.40 -12.41 10.84
CA LEU A 350 26.30 -13.76 11.36
C LEU A 350 26.13 -14.78 10.24
N PHE A 351 26.72 -15.97 10.39
CA PHE A 351 26.46 -17.08 9.47
C PHE A 351 24.98 -17.46 9.47
N GLY A 352 24.48 -17.86 8.29
CA GLY A 352 23.08 -18.24 8.09
C GLY A 352 22.16 -17.06 7.75
N TYR A 353 22.66 -15.82 7.77
CA TYR A 353 21.91 -14.65 7.35
C TYR A 353 22.34 -14.20 5.95
N ASN A 354 21.37 -13.99 5.05
CA ASN A 354 21.62 -13.33 3.78
C ASN A 354 22.01 -11.86 4.05
N PRO A 355 23.15 -11.34 3.53
CA PRO A 355 23.61 -9.99 3.86
C PRO A 355 22.70 -8.86 3.37
N ALA A 356 21.81 -9.13 2.41
CA ALA A 356 20.83 -8.19 1.90
C ALA A 356 19.46 -8.38 2.57
N SER A 357 18.84 -9.55 2.40
CA SER A 357 17.45 -9.81 2.81
C SER A 357 17.30 -10.46 4.20
N GLY A 358 18.36 -11.06 4.74
CA GLY A 358 18.33 -11.71 6.05
C GLY A 358 18.59 -10.76 7.21
N ILE A 359 19.27 -9.65 6.95
CA ILE A 359 19.54 -8.61 7.94
C ILE A 359 18.38 -7.61 7.93
N THR A 360 17.95 -7.17 9.12
CA THR A 360 16.90 -6.15 9.24
C THR A 360 17.29 -5.02 10.18
N VAL A 361 16.95 -3.79 9.79
CA VAL A 361 17.14 -2.57 10.57
C VAL A 361 15.78 -2.04 11.00
N SER A 362 15.64 -1.71 12.29
CA SER A 362 14.40 -1.16 12.86
C SER A 362 14.51 0.35 13.04
N ASN A 363 13.53 1.08 12.52
CA ASN A 363 13.36 2.50 12.76
C ASN A 363 12.35 2.71 13.90
N ASN A 364 12.78 3.29 15.01
CA ASN A 364 11.93 3.59 16.17
C ASN A 364 11.52 5.08 16.25
N HIS A 365 11.75 5.84 15.18
CA HIS A 365 11.24 7.20 15.05
C HIS A 365 9.84 7.22 14.45
N ASP A 366 9.15 8.34 14.68
CA ASP A 366 7.84 8.65 14.10
C ASP A 366 7.93 9.25 12.69
N TYR A 367 9.11 9.17 12.07
CA TYR A 367 9.37 9.63 10.70
C TYR A 367 10.26 8.63 9.94
N PRO A 368 10.17 8.55 8.60
CA PRO A 368 11.00 7.66 7.82
C PRO A 368 12.48 8.09 7.82
N VAL A 369 13.35 7.10 7.65
CA VAL A 369 14.79 7.31 7.49
C VAL A 369 15.30 6.59 6.26
N LYS A 370 16.28 7.17 5.57
CA LYS A 370 16.96 6.55 4.43
C LYS A 370 18.38 6.17 4.82
N ILE A 371 18.74 4.92 4.52
CA ILE A 371 20.12 4.44 4.58
C ILE A 371 20.82 4.85 3.28
N ASN A 372 21.89 5.63 3.41
CA ASN A 372 22.79 5.94 2.30
C ASN A 372 24.10 5.18 2.53
N MET A 373 24.55 4.44 1.53
CA MET A 373 25.84 3.75 1.57
C MET A 373 26.57 3.94 0.26
N TRP A 374 27.89 4.09 0.33
CA TRP A 374 28.72 4.23 -0.86
C TRP A 374 30.13 3.70 -0.63
N THR A 375 30.88 3.55 -1.71
CA THR A 375 32.29 3.15 -1.69
C THR A 375 33.15 4.17 -2.41
N GLU A 376 34.40 4.32 -1.97
CA GLU A 376 35.41 5.16 -2.63
C GLU A 376 36.70 4.37 -2.84
N GLY A 377 37.29 4.48 -4.03
CA GLY A 377 38.49 3.73 -4.39
C GLY A 377 38.21 2.29 -4.81
N SER A 378 39.23 1.43 -4.67
CA SER A 378 39.21 0.02 -5.10
C SER A 378 40.22 -0.82 -4.31
N GLY A 379 40.13 -2.14 -4.45
CA GLY A 379 40.99 -3.11 -3.78
C GLY A 379 40.82 -3.10 -2.26
N THR A 380 41.83 -3.62 -1.58
CA THR A 380 41.86 -3.74 -0.11
C THR A 380 41.85 -2.38 0.61
N GLY A 381 42.17 -1.30 -0.09
CA GLY A 381 42.13 0.07 0.41
C GLY A 381 40.80 0.79 0.16
N MET A 382 39.81 0.13 -0.46
CA MET A 382 38.49 0.71 -0.71
C MET A 382 37.85 1.20 0.60
N GLY A 383 37.48 2.48 0.62
CA GLY A 383 36.69 3.08 1.68
C GLY A 383 35.22 2.71 1.52
N ILE A 384 34.55 2.43 2.63
CA ILE A 384 33.15 2.03 2.68
C ILE A 384 32.46 2.89 3.71
N TYR A 385 31.35 3.52 3.32
CA TYR A 385 30.70 4.56 4.12
C TYR A 385 29.20 4.31 4.25
N ALA A 386 28.63 4.76 5.37
CA ALA A 386 27.20 4.74 5.63
C ALA A 386 26.76 6.03 6.36
N GLN A 387 25.54 6.47 6.08
CA GLN A 387 24.89 7.61 6.71
C GLN A 387 23.38 7.43 6.72
N ILE A 388 22.72 7.83 7.81
CA ILE A 388 21.27 7.93 7.86
C ILE A 388 20.83 9.34 7.47
N THR A 389 19.86 9.46 6.56
CA THR A 389 19.13 10.72 6.29
C THR A 389 17.74 10.61 6.88
N ARG A 390 17.33 11.60 7.69
CA ARG A 390 16.00 11.68 8.30
C ARG A 390 15.06 12.49 7.42
N TYR A 391 13.81 12.04 7.30
CA TYR A 391 12.75 12.82 6.65
C TYR A 391 11.88 13.46 7.73
N ILE A 392 12.26 14.65 8.20
CA ILE A 392 11.55 15.33 9.28
C ILE A 392 10.29 16.00 8.72
N PRO A 393 9.09 15.69 9.23
CA PRO A 393 7.86 16.32 8.77
C PRO A 393 7.89 17.83 9.06
N LYS A 394 7.37 18.64 8.13
CA LYS A 394 7.31 20.11 8.25
C LYS A 394 6.12 20.63 9.03
#